data_AF-A0A0V0J3W7-F1
#
_entry.id   AF-A0A0V0J3W7-F1
#
_cell.length_a   1.000
_cell.length_b   1.000
_cell.length_c   1.000
_cell.angle_alpha   90.00
_cell.angle_beta   90.00
_cell.angle_gamma   90.00
#
_symmetry.space_group_name_H-M   'P 1'
#
loop_
_entity.id
_entity.type
_entity.pdbx_description
1 polymer ?
#
loop_
_entity_poly.entity_id
_entity_poly.type
_entity_poly.pdbx_seq_one_letter_code
_entity_poly.pdbx_strand_id
1 'polypeptide(L)'
;MGTCPYDQPKRRSDLTKCMEDLHRSGPWDLEEYVERLSKVPVCPYFRAWKLVETATIVFCPYNYLLDTVVRGKVASDLEGSIIIIDEAHNLEDAARDATSCTLLEKDILTATEDLHKLIRLRPPEKENTQPLLNLLGSLHRVMDITRSRLVSAGDSANSSHVWTGSEIEGLLQTVGLGEDKFRSIRSCYQKLISKIPTSNGPSQQSFSPYLETPTSGTIRLFDYIFTLLGFLYGEEGHHMADYRAVLTEVVDYERTHGGDNGVNGLEHNSPARWLSKVTKSGSKSRLLESRTLSLNFWCLNPAVCMSSLASCAHSLILASGTLAPLDALAAELGLEFPVRLEANHVVSADRVFAASIARGPGGSRLLANYTNQNSFAFQDDIGSLIVGACRLVPGGVLCFFPSYGLLDKLVQRWE
;
A
#
# COMPACT_ATOMS: atom_id res chain seq x y z
N MET A 1 -3.82 -24.31 17.10
CA MET A 1 -4.66 -23.42 16.26
C MET A 1 -5.38 -22.45 17.19
N GLY A 2 -5.08 -21.16 17.10
CA GLY A 2 -5.77 -20.13 17.87
C GLY A 2 -7.09 -19.78 17.19
N THR A 3 -8.20 -19.88 17.92
CA THR A 3 -9.48 -19.30 17.48
C THR A 3 -9.55 -17.87 17.99
N CYS A 4 -9.96 -16.93 17.14
CA CYS A 4 -10.13 -15.55 17.58
C CYS A 4 -11.36 -15.47 18.51
N PRO A 5 -11.23 -14.91 19.73
CA PRO A 5 -12.35 -14.82 20.67
C PRO A 5 -13.51 -13.94 20.18
N TYR A 6 -13.25 -13.11 19.16
CA TYR A 6 -14.23 -12.21 18.53
C TYR A 6 -14.84 -12.78 17.24
N ASP A 7 -14.47 -14.00 16.83
CA ASP A 7 -14.96 -14.63 15.59
C ASP A 7 -16.06 -15.68 15.84
N GLN A 8 -16.76 -15.58 16.99
CA GLN A 8 -17.82 -16.51 17.37
C GLN A 8 -19.05 -15.79 17.93
N PRO A 9 -20.06 -15.47 17.11
CA PRO A 9 -21.33 -14.99 17.63
C PRO A 9 -22.05 -16.15 18.32
N LYS A 10 -21.83 -16.33 19.64
CA LYS A 10 -22.56 -17.35 20.42
C LYS A 10 -24.08 -17.07 20.45
N ARG A 11 -24.53 -15.82 20.20
CA ARG A 11 -25.95 -15.42 20.02
C ARG A 11 -26.11 -14.19 19.11
N ARG A 12 -26.88 -14.31 18.01
CA ARG A 12 -27.19 -13.19 17.09
C ARG A 12 -28.01 -12.06 17.73
N SER A 13 -28.76 -12.35 18.80
CA SER A 13 -29.58 -11.38 19.53
C SER A 13 -28.75 -10.25 20.15
N ASP A 14 -27.57 -10.58 20.66
CA ASP A 14 -26.76 -9.65 21.46
C ASP A 14 -26.09 -8.61 20.56
N LEU A 15 -25.68 -8.99 19.36
CA LEU A 15 -25.18 -8.08 18.33
C LEU A 15 -26.28 -7.11 17.87
N THR A 16 -27.48 -7.62 17.60
CA THR A 16 -28.60 -6.79 17.11
C THR A 16 -28.95 -5.72 18.14
N LYS A 17 -29.08 -6.12 19.41
CA LYS A 17 -29.33 -5.18 20.51
C LYS A 17 -28.21 -4.16 20.69
N CYS A 18 -26.95 -4.60 20.61
CA CYS A 18 -25.80 -3.70 20.71
C CYS A 18 -25.79 -2.64 19.59
N MET A 19 -26.07 -3.05 18.34
CA MET A 19 -26.18 -2.13 17.21
C MET A 19 -27.36 -1.17 17.36
N GLU A 20 -28.53 -1.64 17.81
CA GLU A 20 -29.68 -0.77 18.09
C GLU A 20 -29.39 0.26 19.19
N ASP A 21 -28.72 -0.17 20.27
CA ASP A 21 -28.30 0.71 21.35
C ASP A 21 -27.32 1.77 20.84
N LEU A 22 -26.37 1.39 19.98
CA LEU A 22 -25.41 2.30 19.36
C LEU A 22 -26.11 3.33 18.45
N HIS A 23 -27.07 2.92 17.62
CA HIS A 23 -27.85 3.85 16.80
C HIS A 23 -28.75 4.76 17.64
N ARG A 24 -29.29 4.26 18.77
CA ARG A 24 -30.10 5.06 19.70
C ARG A 24 -29.29 6.15 20.39
N SER A 25 -27.98 5.99 20.57
CA SER A 25 -27.12 7.02 21.16
C SER A 25 -26.82 8.21 20.24
N GLY A 26 -27.22 8.17 18.97
CA GLY A 26 -26.95 9.22 17.98
C GLY A 26 -25.80 8.85 17.04
N PRO A 27 -25.18 9.84 16.35
CA PRO A 27 -23.98 9.62 15.55
C PRO A 27 -22.85 9.10 16.43
N TRP A 28 -22.11 8.12 15.92
CA TRP A 28 -21.00 7.47 16.62
C TRP A 28 -19.76 7.47 15.74
N ASP A 29 -18.59 7.45 16.36
CA ASP A 29 -17.29 7.35 15.70
C ASP A 29 -16.71 5.92 15.76
N LEU A 30 -15.49 5.75 15.25
CA LEU A 30 -14.83 4.45 15.19
C LEU A 30 -14.52 3.93 16.61
N GLU A 31 -14.10 4.82 17.51
CA GLU A 31 -13.74 4.53 18.88
C GLU A 31 -14.95 4.01 19.66
N GLU A 32 -16.09 4.69 19.59
CA GLU A 32 -17.34 4.29 20.21
C GLU A 32 -17.86 2.97 19.63
N TYR A 33 -17.78 2.80 18.30
CA TYR A 33 -18.14 1.57 17.62
C TYR A 33 -17.31 0.38 18.13
N VAL A 34 -15.99 0.51 18.16
CA VAL A 34 -15.08 -0.54 18.66
C VAL A 34 -15.33 -0.82 20.14
N GLU A 35 -15.47 0.21 20.96
CA GLU A 35 -15.71 0.04 22.40
C GLU A 35 -17.00 -0.74 22.67
N ARG A 36 -18.08 -0.44 21.94
CA ARG A 36 -19.37 -1.11 22.08
C ARG A 36 -19.33 -2.55 21.58
N LEU A 37 -18.75 -2.79 20.40
CA LEU A 37 -18.69 -4.13 19.82
C LEU A 37 -17.70 -5.05 20.55
N SER A 38 -16.68 -4.50 21.23
CA SER A 38 -15.77 -5.31 22.05
C SER A 38 -16.46 -6.04 23.22
N LYS A 39 -17.67 -5.59 23.60
CA LYS A 39 -18.49 -6.18 24.67
C LYS A 39 -19.28 -7.41 24.21
N VAL A 40 -19.28 -7.72 22.91
CA VAL A 40 -19.89 -8.89 22.30
C VAL A 40 -18.83 -9.71 21.53
N PRO A 41 -18.99 -11.02 21.35
CA PRO A 41 -18.00 -11.85 20.66
C PRO A 41 -18.09 -11.70 19.14
N VAL A 42 -17.93 -10.47 18.65
CA VAL A 42 -17.98 -10.08 17.24
C VAL A 42 -16.79 -9.17 16.95
N CYS A 43 -16.08 -9.45 15.87
CA CYS A 43 -14.97 -8.62 15.41
C CYS A 43 -15.51 -7.31 14.81
N PRO A 44 -15.18 -6.13 15.38
CA PRO A 44 -15.66 -4.85 14.85
C PRO A 44 -15.24 -4.62 13.39
N TYR A 45 -14.03 -5.08 13.02
CA TYR A 45 -13.48 -4.95 11.68
C TYR A 45 -14.32 -5.67 10.62
N PHE A 46 -14.52 -6.98 10.74
CA PHE A 46 -15.35 -7.74 9.81
C PHE A 46 -16.82 -7.29 9.83
N ARG A 47 -17.29 -6.79 10.98
CA ARG A 47 -18.63 -6.24 11.09
C ARG A 47 -18.78 -4.91 10.34
N ALA A 48 -17.75 -4.07 10.30
CA ALA A 48 -17.78 -2.80 9.58
C ALA A 48 -18.01 -3.02 8.07
N TRP A 49 -17.40 -4.06 7.50
CA TRP A 49 -17.64 -4.43 6.10
C TRP A 49 -19.09 -4.83 5.82
N LYS A 50 -19.77 -5.45 6.78
CA LYS A 50 -21.21 -5.73 6.66
C LYS A 50 -22.09 -4.48 6.80
N LEU A 51 -21.60 -3.43 7.43
CA LEU A 51 -22.31 -2.15 7.48
C LEU A 51 -22.23 -1.41 6.15
N VAL A 52 -21.10 -1.51 5.43
CA VAL A 52 -20.90 -0.91 4.10
C VAL A 52 -22.01 -1.34 3.13
N GLU A 53 -22.41 -2.62 3.14
CA GLU A 53 -23.48 -3.17 2.27
C GLU A 53 -24.84 -2.43 2.42
N THR A 54 -25.07 -1.72 3.52
CA THR A 54 -26.34 -1.02 3.80
C THR A 54 -26.17 0.47 4.09
N ALA A 55 -24.93 0.97 4.07
CA ALA A 55 -24.62 2.34 4.42
C ALA A 55 -24.96 3.30 3.27
N THR A 56 -25.48 4.48 3.60
CA THR A 56 -25.71 5.56 2.63
C THR A 56 -24.46 6.42 2.42
N ILE A 57 -23.64 6.56 3.47
CA ILE A 57 -22.40 7.34 3.46
C ILE A 57 -21.31 6.47 4.08
N VAL A 58 -20.18 6.34 3.39
CA VAL A 58 -19.02 5.56 3.85
C VAL A 58 -17.82 6.48 3.89
N PHE A 59 -17.23 6.62 5.08
CA PHE A 59 -15.93 7.27 5.26
C PHE A 59 -14.86 6.20 5.25
N CYS A 60 -13.92 6.29 4.31
CA CYS A 60 -12.78 5.40 4.23
C CYS A 60 -11.55 6.12 3.67
N PRO A 61 -10.33 5.66 3.97
CA PRO A 61 -9.13 6.13 3.28
C PRO A 61 -9.26 5.85 1.78
N TYR A 62 -8.89 6.79 0.93
CA TYR A 62 -9.01 6.62 -0.52
C TYR A 62 -8.21 5.41 -1.06
N ASN A 63 -7.19 4.93 -0.33
CA ASN A 63 -6.45 3.70 -0.66
C ASN A 63 -7.35 2.48 -0.80
N TYR A 64 -8.50 2.44 -0.11
CA TYR A 64 -9.46 1.33 -0.22
C TYR A 64 -10.19 1.34 -1.57
N LEU A 65 -10.19 2.48 -2.26
CA LEU A 65 -10.76 2.68 -3.59
C LEU A 65 -9.70 2.57 -4.70
N LEU A 66 -8.45 3.00 -4.42
CA LEU A 66 -7.36 2.94 -5.40
C LEU A 66 -6.76 1.55 -5.54
N ASP A 67 -6.48 0.85 -4.43
CA ASP A 67 -5.95 -0.52 -4.47
C ASP A 67 -7.06 -1.47 -4.95
N THR A 68 -6.89 -2.03 -6.15
CA THR A 68 -7.91 -2.86 -6.80
C THR A 68 -8.18 -4.18 -6.05
N VAL A 69 -7.17 -4.73 -5.36
CA VAL A 69 -7.31 -5.96 -4.56
C VAL A 69 -8.14 -5.68 -3.31
N VAL A 70 -7.92 -4.52 -2.68
CA VAL A 70 -8.71 -4.08 -1.52
C VAL A 70 -10.12 -3.66 -1.95
N ARG A 71 -10.24 -2.87 -3.03
CA ARG A 71 -11.52 -2.42 -3.59
C ARG A 71 -12.42 -3.60 -3.91
N GLY A 72 -11.91 -4.63 -4.58
CA GLY A 72 -12.68 -5.84 -4.89
C GLY A 72 -13.21 -6.61 -3.66
N LYS A 73 -12.68 -6.34 -2.46
CA LYS A 73 -13.13 -6.97 -1.20
C LYS A 73 -14.06 -6.07 -0.37
N VAL A 74 -13.84 -4.75 -0.39
CA VAL A 74 -14.49 -3.81 0.53
C VAL A 74 -15.52 -2.92 -0.16
N ALA A 75 -15.32 -2.60 -1.43
CA ALA A 75 -16.14 -1.68 -2.21
C ALA A 75 -16.31 -2.24 -3.63
N SER A 76 -16.80 -3.48 -3.72
CA SER A 76 -16.90 -4.21 -4.99
C SER A 76 -18.00 -3.69 -5.91
N ASP A 77 -19.00 -3.01 -5.34
CA ASP A 77 -20.08 -2.38 -6.09
C ASP A 77 -20.06 -0.88 -5.82
N LEU A 78 -19.49 -0.14 -6.76
CA LEU A 78 -19.46 1.32 -6.78
C LEU A 78 -20.48 1.88 -7.79
N GLU A 79 -21.24 1.01 -8.45
CA GLU A 79 -22.18 1.43 -9.48
C GLU A 79 -23.23 2.37 -8.86
N GLY A 80 -23.47 3.51 -9.52
CA GLY A 80 -24.38 4.53 -8.99
C GLY A 80 -23.84 5.37 -7.82
N SER A 81 -22.63 5.09 -7.32
CA SER A 81 -22.04 5.82 -6.18
C SER A 81 -21.40 7.15 -6.60
N ILE A 82 -21.43 8.13 -5.71
CA ILE A 82 -20.67 9.38 -5.82
C ILE A 82 -19.44 9.27 -4.93
N ILE A 83 -18.26 9.37 -5.52
CA ILE A 83 -16.99 9.31 -4.80
C ILE A 83 -16.48 10.74 -4.60
N ILE A 84 -16.16 11.07 -3.35
CA ILE A 84 -15.54 12.35 -2.98
C ILE A 84 -14.16 12.03 -2.38
N ILE A 85 -13.10 12.45 -3.06
CA ILE A 85 -11.74 12.38 -2.53
C ILE A 85 -11.40 13.76 -1.96
N ASP A 86 -11.34 13.82 -0.64
CA ASP A 86 -10.87 14.99 0.11
C ASP A 86 -9.35 14.94 0.28
N GLU A 87 -8.72 16.11 0.42
CA GLU A 87 -7.27 16.27 0.48
C GLU A 87 -6.50 15.57 -0.67
N ALA A 88 -7.03 15.64 -1.89
CA ALA A 88 -6.53 14.91 -3.07
C ALA A 88 -5.16 15.38 -3.61
N HIS A 89 -4.34 16.09 -2.82
CA HIS A 89 -3.06 16.65 -3.28
C HIS A 89 -1.95 15.59 -3.48
N ASN A 90 -2.09 14.40 -2.88
CA ASN A 90 -1.19 13.25 -3.09
C ASN A 90 -1.81 12.16 -3.97
N LEU A 91 -2.90 12.46 -4.67
CA LEU A 91 -3.68 11.46 -5.40
C LEU A 91 -2.88 10.83 -6.55
N GLU A 92 -2.05 11.61 -7.24
CA GLU A 92 -1.21 11.11 -8.33
C GLU A 92 -0.25 10.02 -7.86
N ASP A 93 0.51 10.28 -6.80
CA ASP A 93 1.48 9.33 -6.27
C ASP A 93 0.77 8.11 -5.68
N ALA A 94 -0.34 8.31 -4.97
CA ALA A 94 -1.11 7.19 -4.44
C ALA A 94 -1.72 6.31 -5.55
N ALA A 95 -2.15 6.90 -6.65
CA ALA A 95 -2.66 6.17 -7.81
C ALA A 95 -1.56 5.36 -8.50
N ARG A 96 -0.36 5.95 -8.69
CA ARG A 96 0.82 5.24 -9.20
C ARG A 96 1.22 4.07 -8.28
N ASP A 97 1.20 4.29 -6.98
CA ASP A 97 1.53 3.26 -5.98
C ASP A 97 0.51 2.13 -5.95
N ALA A 98 -0.79 2.45 -6.05
CA ALA A 98 -1.87 1.46 -5.98
C ALA A 98 -1.87 0.43 -7.13
N THR A 99 -1.32 0.80 -8.29
CA THR A 99 -1.18 -0.10 -9.45
C THR A 99 0.26 -0.57 -9.65
N SER A 100 1.20 -0.09 -8.83
CA SER A 100 2.54 -0.65 -8.71
C SER A 100 2.51 -1.95 -7.92
N CYS A 101 3.50 -2.80 -8.12
CA CYS A 101 3.56 -4.10 -7.47
C CYS A 101 4.99 -4.48 -7.13
N THR A 102 5.22 -4.87 -5.87
CA THR A 102 6.50 -5.42 -5.40
C THR A 102 6.34 -6.89 -5.10
N LEU A 103 7.10 -7.72 -5.80
CA LEU A 103 7.15 -9.16 -5.59
C LEU A 103 8.44 -9.52 -4.84
N LEU A 104 8.30 -9.87 -3.56
CA LEU A 104 9.43 -10.31 -2.74
C LEU A 104 9.75 -11.78 -3.02
N GLU A 105 11.02 -12.11 -3.16
CA GLU A 105 11.49 -13.49 -3.38
C GLU A 105 11.01 -14.42 -2.26
N LYS A 106 11.09 -13.95 -1.00
CA LYS A 106 10.59 -14.70 0.17
C LYS A 106 9.09 -15.04 0.08
N ASP A 107 8.27 -14.16 -0.48
CA ASP A 107 6.83 -14.38 -0.61
C ASP A 107 6.55 -15.41 -1.72
N ILE A 108 7.30 -15.34 -2.83
CA ILE A 108 7.25 -16.34 -3.91
C ILE A 108 7.64 -17.74 -3.40
N LEU A 109 8.73 -17.83 -2.62
CA LEU A 109 9.19 -19.10 -2.05
C LEU A 109 8.19 -19.65 -1.03
N THR A 110 7.68 -18.80 -0.14
CA THR A 110 6.67 -19.20 0.85
C THR A 110 5.39 -19.70 0.18
N ALA A 111 4.91 -18.98 -0.84
CA ALA A 111 3.74 -19.40 -1.63
C ALA A 111 3.99 -20.70 -2.39
N THR A 112 5.21 -20.90 -2.90
CA THR A 112 5.61 -22.15 -3.55
C THR A 112 5.51 -23.33 -2.58
N GLU A 113 6.03 -23.20 -1.36
CA GLU A 113 5.90 -24.24 -0.33
C GLU A 113 4.45 -24.51 0.05
N ASP A 114 3.64 -23.46 0.17
CA ASP A 114 2.23 -23.54 0.52
C ASP A 114 1.43 -24.33 -0.53
N LEU A 115 1.62 -24.02 -1.82
CA LEU A 115 1.01 -24.75 -2.92
C LEU A 115 1.48 -26.21 -3.02
N HIS A 116 2.75 -26.50 -2.72
CA HIS A 116 3.23 -27.89 -2.65
C HIS A 116 2.55 -28.66 -1.51
N LYS A 117 2.36 -28.05 -0.34
CA LYS A 117 1.62 -28.65 0.77
C LYS A 117 0.19 -28.94 0.34
N LEU A 118 -0.48 -27.99 -0.31
CA LEU A 118 -1.83 -28.17 -0.83
C LEU A 118 -1.95 -29.35 -1.80
N ILE A 119 -1.01 -29.51 -2.74
CA ILE A 119 -1.02 -30.66 -3.68
C ILE A 119 -0.84 -31.99 -2.94
N ARG A 120 0.05 -32.04 -1.94
CA ARG A 120 0.28 -33.27 -1.15
C ARG A 120 -0.98 -33.68 -0.38
N LEU A 121 -1.70 -32.71 0.15
CA LEU A 121 -2.87 -32.92 0.98
C LEU A 121 -4.15 -33.10 0.11
N ARG A 122 -4.17 -32.54 -1.10
CA ARG A 122 -5.22 -32.68 -2.10
C ARG A 122 -4.67 -32.96 -3.51
N PRO A 123 -4.34 -34.23 -3.81
CA PRO A 123 -3.87 -34.62 -5.14
C PRO A 123 -4.79 -34.20 -6.31
N PRO A 124 -6.13 -34.20 -6.19
CA PRO A 124 -7.01 -33.74 -7.27
C PRO A 124 -6.85 -32.25 -7.62
N GLU A 125 -6.40 -31.41 -6.68
CA GLU A 125 -6.20 -29.97 -6.96
C GLU A 125 -4.90 -29.68 -7.73
N LYS A 126 -4.08 -30.71 -7.98
CA LYS A 126 -2.85 -30.58 -8.76
C LYS A 126 -3.07 -29.94 -10.13
N GLU A 127 -4.19 -30.24 -10.80
CA GLU A 127 -4.50 -29.70 -12.12
C GLU A 127 -4.58 -28.16 -12.13
N ASN A 128 -5.23 -27.57 -11.12
CA ASN A 128 -5.35 -26.11 -11.00
C ASN A 128 -4.15 -25.47 -10.30
N THR A 129 -3.44 -26.22 -9.45
CA THR A 129 -2.32 -25.69 -8.66
C THR A 129 -0.99 -25.69 -9.42
N GLN A 130 -0.77 -26.67 -10.31
CA GLN A 130 0.47 -26.79 -11.07
C GLN A 130 0.77 -25.58 -11.96
N PRO A 131 -0.19 -24.99 -12.70
CA PRO A 131 0.04 -23.77 -13.46
C PRO A 131 0.47 -22.58 -12.58
N LEU A 132 -0.04 -22.50 -11.35
CA LEU A 132 0.31 -21.45 -10.38
C LEU A 132 1.74 -21.64 -9.85
N LEU A 133 2.14 -22.88 -9.57
CA LEU A 133 3.53 -23.20 -9.24
C LEU A 133 4.49 -22.85 -10.37
N ASN A 134 4.11 -23.14 -11.63
CA ASN A 134 4.92 -22.78 -12.79
C ASN A 134 5.05 -21.25 -12.92
N LEU A 135 3.97 -20.49 -12.68
CA LEU A 135 4.00 -19.03 -12.64
C LEU A 135 5.00 -18.49 -11.60
N LEU A 136 4.94 -18.97 -10.36
CA LEU A 136 5.88 -18.59 -9.30
C LEU A 136 7.33 -18.94 -9.67
N GLY A 137 7.55 -20.14 -10.23
CA GLY A 137 8.87 -20.56 -10.71
C GLY A 137 9.41 -19.70 -11.85
N SER A 138 8.54 -19.28 -12.78
CA SER A 138 8.91 -18.38 -13.87
C SER A 138 9.28 -16.98 -13.35
N LEU A 139 8.54 -16.44 -12.38
CA LEU A 139 8.86 -15.17 -11.74
C LEU A 139 10.20 -15.24 -10.98
N HIS A 140 10.42 -16.31 -10.22
CA HIS A 140 11.72 -16.54 -9.56
C HIS A 140 12.86 -16.63 -10.58
N ARG A 141 12.66 -17.35 -11.69
CA ARG A 141 13.65 -17.43 -12.77
C ARG A 141 13.95 -16.06 -13.38
N VAL A 142 12.96 -15.18 -13.51
CA VAL A 142 13.17 -13.79 -13.94
C VAL A 142 14.12 -13.07 -12.97
N MET A 143 13.92 -13.22 -11.67
CA MET A 143 14.81 -12.63 -10.65
C MET A 143 16.24 -13.18 -10.76
N ASP A 144 16.40 -14.49 -11.01
CA ASP A 144 17.71 -15.13 -11.16
C ASP A 144 18.47 -14.65 -12.40
N ILE A 145 17.81 -14.63 -13.58
CA ILE A 145 18.46 -14.25 -14.84
C ILE A 145 18.75 -12.74 -14.90
N THR A 146 18.04 -11.94 -14.12
CA THR A 146 18.23 -10.48 -14.06
C THR A 146 19.14 -10.02 -12.92
N ARG A 147 19.67 -10.95 -12.13
CA ARG A 147 20.52 -10.66 -10.97
C ARG A 147 21.78 -9.84 -11.31
N SER A 148 22.26 -9.91 -12.56
CA SER A 148 23.38 -9.08 -13.03
C SER A 148 23.06 -7.58 -13.14
N ARG A 149 21.78 -7.20 -13.12
CA ARG A 149 21.27 -5.83 -13.15
C ARG A 149 20.63 -5.41 -11.81
N LEU A 150 20.92 -6.13 -10.74
CA LEU A 150 20.44 -5.87 -9.39
C LEU A 150 20.88 -4.48 -8.89
N VAL A 151 19.93 -3.72 -8.33
CA VAL A 151 20.24 -2.49 -7.59
C VAL A 151 20.48 -2.85 -6.12
N SER A 152 21.68 -2.58 -5.61
CA SER A 152 22.04 -2.88 -4.23
C SER A 152 21.29 -1.96 -3.25
N ALA A 153 21.17 -2.40 -2.01
CA ALA A 153 20.57 -1.60 -0.96
C ALA A 153 21.37 -0.29 -0.74
N GLY A 154 20.67 0.84 -0.82
CA GLY A 154 21.27 2.18 -0.69
C GLY A 154 21.79 2.78 -2.00
N ASP A 155 21.82 2.02 -3.09
CA ASP A 155 22.21 2.51 -4.41
C ASP A 155 21.01 3.10 -5.18
N SER A 156 21.27 4.10 -6.02
CA SER A 156 20.28 4.61 -6.96
C SER A 156 20.25 3.78 -8.24
N ALA A 157 19.06 3.52 -8.78
CA ALA A 157 18.91 2.81 -10.05
C ALA A 157 19.38 3.68 -11.23
N ASN A 158 20.20 3.11 -12.10
CA ASN A 158 20.58 3.69 -13.38
C ASN A 158 19.72 3.09 -14.50
N SER A 159 19.69 3.70 -15.68
CA SER A 159 18.91 3.19 -16.82
C SER A 159 19.25 1.74 -17.21
N SER A 160 20.48 1.29 -16.97
CA SER A 160 20.89 -0.11 -17.20
C SER A 160 20.23 -1.13 -16.26
N HIS A 161 19.71 -0.68 -15.11
CA HIS A 161 19.06 -1.51 -14.10
C HIS A 161 17.52 -1.53 -14.24
N VAL A 162 16.98 -0.67 -15.10
CA VAL A 162 15.54 -0.46 -15.26
C VAL A 162 15.10 -1.02 -16.59
N TRP A 163 14.12 -1.92 -16.59
CA TRP A 163 13.48 -2.40 -17.81
C TRP A 163 12.28 -1.53 -18.14
N THR A 164 12.18 -1.12 -19.40
CA THR A 164 10.94 -0.60 -19.99
C THR A 164 9.87 -1.68 -20.05
N GLY A 165 8.60 -1.29 -20.23
CA GLY A 165 7.49 -2.21 -20.43
C GLY A 165 7.77 -3.30 -21.45
N SER A 166 8.17 -2.91 -22.66
CA SER A 166 8.46 -3.87 -23.74
C SER A 166 9.65 -4.81 -23.42
N GLU A 167 10.65 -4.33 -22.69
CA GLU A 167 11.79 -5.16 -22.29
C GLU A 167 11.41 -6.19 -21.23
N ILE A 168 10.64 -5.79 -20.21
CA ILE A 168 10.17 -6.73 -19.18
C ILE A 168 9.14 -7.70 -19.77
N GLU A 169 8.30 -7.25 -20.69
CA GLU A 169 7.40 -8.12 -21.44
C GLU A 169 8.15 -9.22 -22.18
N GLY A 170 9.17 -8.84 -22.96
CA GLY A 170 9.99 -9.81 -23.69
C GLY A 170 10.62 -10.83 -22.73
N LEU A 171 11.09 -10.38 -21.58
CA LEU A 171 11.64 -11.25 -20.54
C LEU A 171 10.58 -12.21 -19.97
N LEU A 172 9.39 -11.70 -19.61
CA LEU A 172 8.28 -12.52 -19.14
C LEU A 172 7.87 -13.56 -20.19
N GLN A 173 7.83 -13.19 -21.47
CA GLN A 173 7.57 -14.14 -22.56
C GLN A 173 8.63 -15.25 -22.63
N THR A 174 9.91 -14.95 -22.43
CA THR A 174 10.99 -15.97 -22.44
C THR A 174 10.84 -17.03 -21.34
N VAL A 175 10.18 -16.69 -20.22
CA VAL A 175 9.89 -17.62 -19.13
C VAL A 175 8.46 -18.18 -19.19
N GLY A 176 7.76 -17.98 -20.30
CA GLY A 176 6.42 -18.52 -20.53
C GLY A 176 5.28 -17.74 -19.85
N LEU A 177 5.50 -16.48 -19.51
CA LEU A 177 4.52 -15.56 -18.90
C LEU A 177 3.95 -14.54 -19.88
N GLY A 178 3.84 -14.89 -21.16
CA GLY A 178 3.17 -14.03 -22.16
C GLY A 178 1.64 -14.02 -22.01
N GLU A 179 0.98 -13.07 -22.70
CA GLU A 179 -0.47 -12.86 -22.69
C GLU A 179 -1.27 -14.16 -22.92
N ASP A 180 -0.86 -14.97 -23.91
CA ASP A 180 -1.54 -16.24 -24.26
C ASP A 180 -1.70 -17.20 -23.07
N LYS A 181 -0.72 -17.19 -22.16
CA LYS A 181 -0.72 -18.06 -20.98
C LYS A 181 -1.47 -17.43 -19.81
N PHE A 182 -1.45 -16.10 -19.68
CA PHE A 182 -2.09 -15.37 -18.59
C PHE A 182 -3.55 -15.77 -18.37
N ARG A 183 -4.38 -15.78 -19.42
CA ARG A 183 -5.83 -16.10 -19.30
C ARG A 183 -6.06 -17.50 -18.73
N SER A 184 -5.30 -18.49 -19.22
CA SER A 184 -5.41 -19.87 -18.75
C SER A 184 -4.99 -20.04 -17.29
N ILE A 185 -3.88 -19.41 -16.88
CA ILE A 185 -3.37 -19.47 -15.50
C ILE A 185 -4.32 -18.73 -14.55
N ARG A 186 -4.88 -17.58 -14.96
CA ARG A 186 -5.89 -16.83 -14.20
C ARG A 186 -7.15 -17.66 -13.97
N SER A 187 -7.61 -18.41 -14.98
CA SER A 187 -8.75 -19.31 -14.83
C SER A 187 -8.48 -20.43 -13.81
N CYS A 188 -7.27 -20.99 -13.78
CA CYS A 188 -6.87 -21.97 -12.77
C CYS A 188 -6.90 -21.37 -11.35
N TYR A 189 -6.42 -20.14 -11.17
CA TYR A 189 -6.50 -19.43 -9.89
C TYR A 189 -7.95 -19.20 -9.46
N GLN A 190 -8.82 -18.71 -10.36
CA GLN A 190 -10.24 -18.50 -10.09
C GLN A 190 -10.95 -19.79 -9.67
N LYS A 191 -10.66 -20.92 -10.33
CA LYS A 191 -11.19 -22.23 -9.93
C LYS A 191 -10.72 -22.63 -8.54
N LEU A 192 -9.46 -22.35 -8.18
CA LEU A 192 -8.92 -22.66 -6.86
C LEU A 192 -9.61 -21.85 -5.76
N ILE A 193 -9.75 -20.53 -5.95
CA ILE A 193 -10.37 -19.64 -4.96
C ILE A 193 -11.89 -19.82 -4.86
N SER A 194 -12.58 -20.19 -5.96
CA SER A 194 -14.04 -20.42 -5.94
C SER A 194 -14.46 -21.57 -5.02
N LYS A 195 -13.53 -22.48 -4.73
CA LYS A 195 -13.73 -23.61 -3.82
C LYS A 195 -13.47 -23.25 -2.35
N ILE A 196 -12.94 -22.05 -2.08
CA ILE A 196 -12.76 -21.54 -0.73
C ILE A 196 -14.14 -21.05 -0.25
N PRO A 197 -14.69 -21.59 0.85
CA PRO A 197 -15.97 -21.12 1.36
C PRO A 197 -15.83 -19.64 1.77
N THR A 198 -16.50 -18.77 1.02
CA THR A 198 -16.64 -17.36 1.39
C THR A 198 -17.59 -17.26 2.57
N SER A 199 -17.23 -16.46 3.58
CA SER A 199 -18.03 -16.24 4.79
C SER A 199 -19.39 -15.54 4.54
N ASN A 200 -19.77 -15.33 3.28
CA ASN A 200 -20.90 -14.50 2.85
C ASN A 200 -22.10 -15.28 2.27
N GLY A 201 -22.05 -16.62 2.18
CA GLY A 201 -23.17 -17.43 1.66
C GLY A 201 -24.24 -17.76 2.73
N PRO A 202 -25.56 -17.70 2.42
CA PRO A 202 -26.63 -17.98 3.39
C PRO A 202 -26.94 -19.48 3.60
N SER A 203 -26.07 -20.41 3.18
CA SER A 203 -26.34 -21.84 3.27
C SER A 203 -25.51 -22.51 4.37
N GLN A 204 -26.17 -22.83 5.48
CA GLN A 204 -25.75 -23.86 6.42
C GLN A 204 -25.70 -25.21 5.69
N GLN A 205 -24.55 -25.55 5.11
CA GLN A 205 -24.18 -26.94 4.85
C GLN A 205 -22.96 -27.26 5.69
N SER A 206 -23.05 -28.37 6.41
CA SER A 206 -22.06 -28.95 7.33
C SER A 206 -20.62 -28.49 7.08
N PHE A 207 -20.13 -27.61 7.95
CA PHE A 207 -18.74 -27.15 7.95
C PHE A 207 -17.82 -28.35 8.17
N SER A 208 -16.96 -28.66 7.18
CA SER A 208 -15.75 -29.43 7.45
C SER A 208 -14.68 -28.45 7.94
N PRO A 209 -14.23 -28.53 9.21
CA PRO A 209 -13.19 -27.66 9.75
C PRO A 209 -11.81 -27.86 9.10
N TYR A 210 -11.71 -28.77 8.12
CA TYR A 210 -10.45 -29.30 7.58
C TYR A 210 -10.27 -28.97 6.10
N LEU A 211 -11.01 -27.98 5.56
CA LEU A 211 -10.74 -27.54 4.21
C LEU A 211 -9.44 -26.71 4.20
N GLU A 212 -8.29 -27.38 4.14
CA GLU A 212 -7.01 -26.74 3.82
C GLU A 212 -7.12 -25.97 2.50
N THR A 213 -6.81 -24.68 2.57
CA THR A 213 -6.77 -23.74 1.45
C THR A 213 -5.38 -23.12 1.44
N PRO A 214 -4.96 -22.48 0.33
CA PRO A 214 -3.80 -21.61 0.39
C PRO A 214 -3.93 -20.60 1.53
N THR A 215 -2.80 -20.27 2.14
CA THR A 215 -2.69 -19.23 3.15
C THR A 215 -3.16 -17.89 2.61
N SER A 216 -3.62 -17.00 3.50
CA SER A 216 -4.03 -15.64 3.12
C SER A 216 -2.89 -14.86 2.45
N GLY A 217 -1.63 -15.10 2.84
CA GLY A 217 -0.46 -14.54 2.19
C GLY A 217 -0.30 -15.00 0.74
N THR A 218 -0.45 -16.29 0.48
CA THR A 218 -0.41 -16.84 -0.89
C THR A 218 -1.55 -16.32 -1.76
N ILE A 219 -2.78 -16.27 -1.24
CA ILE A 219 -3.93 -15.68 -1.95
C ILE A 219 -3.64 -14.22 -2.28
N ARG A 220 -3.18 -13.44 -1.31
CA ARG A 220 -2.85 -12.01 -1.52
C ARG A 220 -1.76 -11.82 -2.58
N LEU A 221 -0.71 -12.64 -2.56
CA LEU A 221 0.35 -12.59 -3.57
C LEU A 221 -0.22 -12.82 -4.97
N PHE A 222 -1.06 -13.85 -5.15
CA PHE A 222 -1.70 -14.10 -6.45
C PHE A 222 -2.68 -12.99 -6.84
N ASP A 223 -3.48 -12.45 -5.92
CA ASP A 223 -4.36 -11.32 -6.20
C ASP A 223 -3.57 -10.14 -6.81
N TYR A 224 -2.41 -9.79 -6.23
CA TYR A 224 -1.55 -8.73 -6.78
C TYR A 224 -0.86 -9.12 -8.08
N ILE A 225 -0.37 -10.36 -8.22
CA ILE A 225 0.23 -10.82 -9.49
C ILE A 225 -0.79 -10.75 -10.63
N PHE A 226 -2.01 -11.28 -10.43
CA PHE A 226 -3.04 -11.26 -11.48
C PHE A 226 -3.59 -9.88 -11.74
N THR A 227 -3.60 -8.99 -10.74
CA THR A 227 -3.92 -7.57 -10.92
C THR A 227 -2.88 -6.89 -11.79
N LEU A 228 -1.60 -6.99 -11.43
CA LEU A 228 -0.48 -6.45 -12.22
C LEU A 228 -0.53 -6.96 -13.66
N LEU A 229 -0.59 -8.29 -13.85
CA LEU A 229 -0.66 -8.89 -15.17
C LEU A 229 -1.95 -8.52 -15.91
N GLY A 230 -3.03 -8.18 -15.18
CA GLY A 230 -4.25 -7.61 -15.75
C GLY A 230 -4.04 -6.22 -16.33
N PHE A 231 -3.26 -5.35 -15.68
CA PHE A 231 -2.88 -4.06 -16.26
C PHE A 231 -1.89 -4.19 -17.42
N LEU A 232 -0.99 -5.18 -17.36
CA LEU A 232 0.01 -5.39 -18.40
C LEU A 232 -0.55 -6.05 -19.68
N TYR A 233 -1.43 -7.05 -19.51
CA TYR A 233 -1.90 -7.95 -20.59
C TYR A 233 -3.43 -8.01 -20.75
N GLY A 234 -4.20 -7.35 -19.89
CA GLY A 234 -5.64 -7.57 -19.76
C GLY A 234 -6.53 -6.63 -20.57
N GLU A 235 -7.84 -6.74 -20.28
CA GLU A 235 -8.95 -6.07 -20.97
C GLU A 235 -9.08 -4.56 -20.63
N GLU A 236 -8.45 -4.09 -19.55
CA GLU A 236 -8.52 -2.70 -19.07
C GLU A 236 -7.65 -1.72 -19.88
N GLY A 237 -6.89 -2.21 -20.87
CA GLY A 237 -5.97 -1.42 -21.68
C GLY A 237 -4.55 -1.98 -21.56
N HIS A 238 -3.83 -2.05 -22.68
CA HIS A 238 -2.44 -2.55 -22.69
C HIS A 238 -1.51 -1.47 -22.13
N HIS A 239 -1.42 -1.37 -20.80
CA HIS A 239 -0.65 -0.33 -20.09
C HIS A 239 0.85 -0.63 -20.01
N MET A 240 1.36 -1.58 -20.79
CA MET A 240 2.76 -2.00 -20.75
C MET A 240 3.74 -0.81 -20.79
N ALA A 241 3.47 0.19 -21.63
CA ALA A 241 4.32 1.39 -21.77
C ALA A 241 4.39 2.26 -20.50
N ASP A 242 3.35 2.21 -19.66
CA ASP A 242 3.22 2.97 -18.41
C ASP A 242 4.06 2.36 -17.27
N TYR A 243 4.58 1.14 -17.44
CA TYR A 243 5.33 0.43 -16.41
C TYR A 243 6.84 0.44 -16.62
N ARG A 244 7.57 0.42 -15.51
CA ARG A 244 8.99 0.06 -15.42
C ARG A 244 9.18 -1.08 -14.46
N ALA A 245 10.14 -1.95 -14.74
CA ALA A 245 10.52 -3.00 -13.81
C ALA A 245 11.94 -2.80 -13.30
N VAL A 246 12.19 -3.14 -12.03
CA VAL A 246 13.51 -3.07 -11.38
C VAL A 246 13.67 -4.22 -10.39
N LEU A 247 14.83 -4.87 -10.43
CA LEU A 247 15.23 -5.84 -9.41
C LEU A 247 16.09 -5.12 -8.37
N THR A 248 15.68 -5.15 -7.11
CA THR A 248 16.40 -4.52 -6.01
C THR A 248 16.70 -5.50 -4.88
N GLU A 249 17.75 -5.23 -4.12
CA GLU A 249 18.04 -5.91 -2.85
C GLU A 249 17.40 -5.13 -1.70
N VAL A 250 16.54 -5.80 -0.93
CA VAL A 250 15.89 -5.24 0.26
C VAL A 250 16.58 -5.78 1.50
N VAL A 251 16.91 -4.89 2.43
CA VAL A 251 17.50 -5.23 3.73
C VAL A 251 16.41 -5.19 4.80
N ASP A 252 16.08 -6.37 5.33
CA ASP A 252 15.21 -6.54 6.48
C ASP A 252 16.06 -6.76 7.75
N TYR A 253 15.56 -6.29 8.89
CA TYR A 253 16.18 -6.53 10.19
C TYR A 253 15.26 -7.37 11.07
N GLU A 254 15.62 -8.64 11.29
CA GLU A 254 14.86 -9.53 12.17
C GLU A 254 15.40 -9.47 13.60
N ARG A 255 14.50 -9.41 14.59
CA ARG A 255 14.88 -9.52 16.01
C ARG A 255 15.02 -10.99 16.37
N THR A 256 16.24 -11.42 16.68
CA THR A 256 16.44 -12.73 17.32
C THR A 256 15.91 -12.66 18.76
N HIS A 257 14.87 -13.44 19.07
CA HIS A 257 14.56 -13.76 20.46
C HIS A 257 15.59 -14.79 20.94
N GLY A 258 16.38 -14.42 21.96
CA GLY A 258 17.34 -15.33 22.60
C GLY A 258 16.63 -16.61 23.04
N GLY A 259 17.23 -17.74 22.69
CA GLY A 259 16.57 -19.04 22.66
C GLY A 259 15.92 -19.47 23.97
N ASP A 260 14.73 -20.04 23.85
CA ASP A 260 14.29 -21.13 24.69
C ASP A 260 13.76 -22.25 23.78
N ASN A 261 14.21 -23.47 24.05
CA ASN A 261 13.88 -24.64 23.24
C ASN A 261 12.42 -25.03 23.47
N GLY A 262 11.53 -24.71 22.52
CA GLY A 262 10.14 -25.17 22.58
C GLY A 262 9.27 -24.72 21.41
N VAL A 263 9.09 -25.64 20.46
CA VAL A 263 7.86 -25.86 19.65
C VAL A 263 7.29 -24.67 18.84
N ASN A 264 7.36 -24.82 17.51
CA ASN A 264 6.48 -24.29 16.46
C ASN A 264 5.52 -23.13 16.80
N GLY A 265 5.71 -21.98 16.14
CA GLY A 265 4.70 -20.93 16.05
C GLY A 265 4.87 -20.07 14.80
N LEU A 266 3.94 -20.20 13.86
CA LEU A 266 3.71 -19.24 12.77
C LEU A 266 3.29 -17.90 13.38
N GLU A 267 3.95 -16.79 13.01
CA GLU A 267 3.39 -15.46 13.24
C GLU A 267 3.49 -14.59 11.98
N HIS A 268 2.31 -14.23 11.49
CA HIS A 268 2.05 -13.30 10.40
C HIS A 268 2.56 -11.89 10.73
N ASN A 269 3.22 -11.27 9.76
CA ASN A 269 3.47 -9.84 9.76
C ASN A 269 2.13 -9.09 9.59
N SER A 270 1.60 -8.56 10.68
CA SER A 270 0.48 -7.63 10.70
C SER A 270 1.00 -6.22 11.02
N PRO A 271 0.51 -5.15 10.36
CA PRO A 271 1.01 -3.77 10.53
C PRO A 271 0.73 -3.15 11.92
N ALA A 272 0.11 -3.90 12.85
CA ALA A 272 -0.32 -3.39 14.15
C ALA A 272 0.76 -3.35 15.25
N ARG A 273 2.05 -3.56 14.94
CA ARG A 273 3.11 -3.60 15.98
C ARG A 273 3.62 -2.22 16.43
N TRP A 274 3.10 -1.12 15.88
CA TRP A 274 3.50 0.25 16.23
C TRP A 274 2.95 0.76 17.58
N LEU A 275 1.95 0.09 18.18
CA LEU A 275 1.21 0.65 19.33
C LEU A 275 1.46 0.02 20.71
N SER A 276 2.42 -0.89 20.91
CA SER A 276 2.74 -1.39 22.26
C SER A 276 4.04 -0.79 22.84
N LYS A 277 3.81 0.33 23.54
CA LYS A 277 4.60 0.97 24.62
C LYS A 277 5.92 0.32 25.07
N VAL A 278 6.96 1.13 24.95
CA VAL A 278 7.92 1.53 26.00
C VAL A 278 7.60 0.99 27.41
N THR A 279 8.39 0.03 27.90
CA THR A 279 8.93 0.02 29.27
C THR A 279 10.24 -0.80 29.35
N LYS A 280 11.32 -0.09 29.72
CA LYS A 280 12.54 -0.48 30.45
C LYS A 280 13.24 -1.84 30.19
N SER A 281 14.49 -1.66 29.71
CA SER A 281 15.75 -2.26 30.20
C SER A 281 16.11 -3.69 29.80
N GLY A 282 17.22 -3.79 29.03
CA GLY A 282 18.29 -4.73 29.38
C GLY A 282 18.37 -6.06 28.65
N SER A 283 18.05 -6.13 27.36
CA SER A 283 18.57 -7.21 26.52
C SER A 283 18.84 -6.69 25.10
N LYS A 284 20.12 -6.68 24.70
CA LYS A 284 20.51 -6.33 23.33
C LYS A 284 20.05 -7.46 22.40
N SER A 285 18.81 -7.41 21.91
CA SER A 285 18.37 -8.29 20.83
C SER A 285 19.28 -8.04 19.63
N ARG A 286 20.00 -9.07 19.18
CA ARG A 286 20.85 -8.98 18.00
C ARG A 286 19.91 -8.91 16.79
N LEU A 287 19.86 -7.76 16.14
CA LEU A 287 19.17 -7.62 14.85
C LEU A 287 19.98 -8.39 13.82
N LEU A 288 19.37 -9.39 13.19
CA LEU A 288 19.96 -10.12 12.08
C LEU A 288 19.57 -9.39 10.79
N GLU A 289 20.58 -8.94 10.05
CA GLU A 289 20.39 -8.43 8.70
C GLU A 289 20.03 -9.59 7.77
N SER A 290 18.88 -9.50 7.13
CA SER A 290 18.42 -10.43 6.10
C SER A 290 18.30 -9.66 4.79
N ARG A 291 18.86 -10.23 3.72
CA ARG A 291 18.80 -9.65 2.37
C ARG A 291 17.88 -10.49 1.52
N THR A 292 16.89 -9.86 0.90
CA THR A 292 15.95 -10.53 0.01
C THR A 292 15.83 -9.76 -1.30
N LEU A 293 15.67 -10.47 -2.41
CA LEU A 293 15.42 -9.83 -3.69
C LEU A 293 13.97 -9.36 -3.77
N SER A 294 13.75 -8.23 -4.44
CA SER A 294 12.41 -7.77 -4.81
C SER A 294 12.36 -7.38 -6.28
N LEU A 295 11.38 -7.93 -6.99
CA LEU A 295 11.06 -7.54 -8.36
C LEU A 295 9.92 -6.53 -8.29
N ASN A 296 10.23 -5.29 -8.66
CA ASN A 296 9.31 -4.17 -8.55
C ASN A 296 8.81 -3.80 -9.94
N PHE A 297 7.50 -3.61 -10.05
CA PHE A 297 6.82 -3.05 -11.21
C PHE A 297 6.26 -1.69 -10.79
N TRP A 298 6.84 -0.62 -11.30
CA TRP A 298 6.43 0.75 -11.02
C TRP A 298 5.54 1.26 -12.13
N CYS A 299 4.30 1.58 -11.79
CA CYS A 299 3.40 2.30 -12.67
C CYS A 299 3.77 3.79 -12.64
N LEU A 300 4.08 4.37 -13.79
CA LEU A 300 4.49 5.78 -13.89
C LEU A 300 3.31 6.70 -14.21
N ASN A 301 2.16 6.13 -14.59
CA ASN A 301 1.00 6.87 -15.05
C ASN A 301 -0.20 6.64 -14.12
N PRO A 302 -0.65 7.64 -13.35
CA PRO A 302 -1.76 7.47 -12.42
C PRO A 302 -3.10 7.24 -13.14
N ALA A 303 -3.21 7.58 -14.42
CA ALA A 303 -4.41 7.35 -15.23
C ALA A 303 -4.82 5.87 -15.30
N VAL A 304 -3.88 4.93 -15.15
CA VAL A 304 -4.15 3.49 -15.09
C VAL A 304 -5.11 3.16 -13.94
N CYS A 305 -4.82 3.66 -12.74
CA CYS A 305 -5.68 3.48 -11.56
C CYS A 305 -6.97 4.32 -11.69
N MET A 306 -6.82 5.57 -12.08
CA MET A 306 -7.90 6.56 -12.02
C MET A 306 -9.00 6.31 -13.05
N SER A 307 -8.66 5.83 -14.25
CA SER A 307 -9.65 5.42 -15.26
C SER A 307 -10.48 4.22 -14.78
N SER A 308 -9.82 3.23 -14.18
CA SER A 308 -10.47 2.08 -13.56
C SER A 308 -11.43 2.52 -12.44
N LEU A 309 -11.02 3.44 -11.55
CA LEU A 309 -11.90 3.96 -10.49
C LEU A 309 -13.07 4.79 -11.04
N ALA A 310 -12.80 5.72 -11.95
CA ALA A 310 -13.79 6.62 -12.50
C ALA A 310 -14.87 5.87 -13.29
N SER A 311 -14.51 4.81 -14.00
CA SER A 311 -15.46 3.99 -14.77
C SER A 311 -16.42 3.17 -13.90
N CYS A 312 -16.06 2.88 -12.65
CA CYS A 312 -16.89 2.13 -11.71
C CYS A 312 -17.91 2.99 -10.94
N ALA A 313 -17.78 4.32 -10.96
CA ALA A 313 -18.59 5.23 -10.17
C ALA A 313 -19.50 6.10 -11.05
N HIS A 314 -20.58 6.63 -10.48
CA HIS A 314 -21.44 7.58 -11.18
C HIS A 314 -20.78 8.96 -11.34
N SER A 315 -20.06 9.40 -10.30
CA SER A 315 -19.37 10.68 -10.29
C SER A 315 -18.15 10.63 -9.38
N LEU A 316 -17.05 11.24 -9.81
CA LEU A 316 -15.84 11.44 -9.03
C LEU A 316 -15.64 12.93 -8.78
N ILE A 317 -15.56 13.33 -7.51
CA ILE A 317 -15.33 14.70 -7.07
C ILE A 317 -14.00 14.74 -6.33
N LEU A 318 -13.13 15.67 -6.72
CA LEU A 318 -11.87 15.93 -6.04
C LEU A 318 -11.96 17.26 -5.29
N ALA A 319 -11.53 17.28 -4.04
CA ALA A 319 -11.44 18.47 -3.21
C ALA A 319 -10.07 18.52 -2.52
N SER A 320 -9.41 19.68 -2.57
CA SER A 320 -8.25 20.00 -1.75
C SER A 320 -7.93 21.50 -1.85
N GLY A 321 -7.31 22.05 -0.80
CA GLY A 321 -6.87 23.44 -0.77
C GLY A 321 -5.65 23.74 -1.65
N THR A 322 -4.99 22.73 -2.23
CA THR A 322 -3.69 22.86 -2.91
C THR A 322 -3.64 22.17 -4.29
N LEU A 323 -4.79 21.87 -4.92
CA LEU A 323 -4.85 21.16 -6.21
C LEU A 323 -4.41 21.97 -7.43
N ALA A 324 -4.30 23.29 -7.32
CA ALA A 324 -3.95 24.12 -8.47
C ALA A 324 -2.49 23.90 -8.90
N PRO A 325 -2.19 23.87 -10.21
CA PRO A 325 -3.08 24.13 -11.34
C PRO A 325 -3.94 22.93 -11.78
N LEU A 326 -5.26 23.13 -11.88
CA LEU A 326 -6.24 22.06 -12.14
C LEU A 326 -6.10 21.41 -13.53
N ASP A 327 -5.59 22.14 -14.52
CA ASP A 327 -5.37 21.61 -15.87
C ASP A 327 -4.25 20.56 -15.89
N ALA A 328 -3.18 20.80 -15.13
CA ALA A 328 -2.07 19.85 -15.01
C ALA A 328 -2.54 18.60 -14.27
N LEU A 329 -3.26 18.75 -13.16
CA LEU A 329 -3.83 17.64 -12.40
C LEU A 329 -4.76 16.77 -13.28
N ALA A 330 -5.65 17.39 -14.04
CA ALA A 330 -6.55 16.67 -14.94
C ALA A 330 -5.78 15.86 -16.01
N ALA A 331 -4.72 16.46 -16.57
CA ALA A 331 -3.87 15.81 -17.56
C ALA A 331 -3.08 14.63 -16.97
N GLU A 332 -2.47 14.80 -15.78
CA GLU A 332 -1.73 13.74 -15.08
C GLU A 332 -2.64 12.57 -14.72
N LEU A 333 -3.82 12.83 -14.15
CA LEU A 333 -4.78 11.78 -13.80
C LEU A 333 -5.43 11.14 -15.03
N GLY A 334 -5.26 11.69 -16.23
CA GLY A 334 -5.88 11.21 -17.47
C GLY A 334 -7.41 11.26 -17.44
N LEU A 335 -7.98 12.23 -16.72
CA LEU A 335 -9.42 12.38 -16.53
C LEU A 335 -9.90 13.78 -16.93
N GLU A 336 -11.11 13.85 -17.49
CA GLU A 336 -11.76 15.13 -17.75
C GLU A 336 -12.64 15.56 -16.57
N PHE A 337 -12.31 16.72 -15.99
CA PHE A 337 -13.15 17.40 -15.01
C PHE A 337 -13.87 18.59 -15.67
N PRO A 338 -15.13 18.44 -16.12
CA PRO A 338 -15.86 19.51 -16.80
C PRO A 338 -16.24 20.65 -15.86
N VAL A 339 -16.41 20.35 -14.56
CA VAL A 339 -16.65 21.33 -13.51
C VAL A 339 -15.34 21.52 -12.75
N ARG A 340 -14.80 22.74 -12.79
CA ARG A 340 -13.58 23.15 -12.07
C ARG A 340 -13.88 24.42 -11.32
N LEU A 341 -13.47 24.47 -10.05
CA LEU A 341 -13.62 25.64 -9.21
C LEU A 341 -12.33 25.85 -8.43
N GLU A 342 -11.70 27.00 -8.66
CA GLU A 342 -10.61 27.50 -7.84
C GLU A 342 -11.14 28.69 -7.03
N ALA A 343 -11.29 28.50 -5.72
CA ALA A 343 -11.80 29.54 -4.85
C ALA A 343 -10.68 30.54 -4.54
N ASN A 344 -11.04 31.82 -4.37
CA ASN A 344 -10.11 32.83 -3.88
C ASN A 344 -9.63 32.48 -2.46
N HIS A 345 -8.43 32.93 -2.12
CA HIS A 345 -7.87 32.76 -0.78
C HIS A 345 -8.79 33.38 0.27
N VAL A 346 -9.25 32.58 1.24
CA VAL A 346 -10.21 33.00 2.27
C VAL A 346 -9.58 33.95 3.29
N VAL A 347 -8.26 33.82 3.49
CA VAL A 347 -7.53 34.67 4.45
C VAL A 347 -7.03 35.93 3.75
N SER A 348 -7.30 37.08 4.36
CA SER A 348 -6.86 38.38 3.86
C SER A 348 -5.33 38.53 3.95
N ALA A 349 -4.75 39.30 3.02
CA ALA A 349 -3.30 39.44 2.88
C ALA A 349 -2.61 40.09 4.11
N ASP A 350 -3.35 40.80 4.97
CA ASP A 350 -2.86 41.35 6.23
C ASP A 350 -2.62 40.28 7.32
N ARG A 351 -3.17 39.08 7.15
CA ARG A 351 -3.07 37.98 8.12
C ARG A 351 -2.06 36.91 7.72
N VAL A 352 -1.52 36.97 6.50
CA VAL A 352 -0.52 36.02 6.00
C VAL A 352 0.59 36.79 5.29
N PHE A 353 1.81 36.63 5.78
CA PHE A 353 3.00 37.16 5.12
C PHE A 353 3.81 36.00 4.51
N ALA A 354 3.91 35.99 3.19
CA ALA A 354 4.75 35.05 2.45
C ALA A 354 5.89 35.82 1.77
N ALA A 355 7.13 35.41 1.99
CA ALA A 355 8.31 36.03 1.39
C ALA A 355 9.38 34.99 1.07
N SER A 356 10.16 35.25 0.02
CA SER A 356 11.35 34.46 -0.32
C SER A 356 12.61 35.17 0.17
N ILE A 357 13.50 34.43 0.84
CA ILE A 357 14.76 34.95 1.36
C ILE A 357 15.88 34.40 0.50
N ALA A 358 16.47 35.23 -0.36
CA ALA A 358 17.49 34.80 -1.32
C ALA A 358 18.92 34.75 -0.74
N ARG A 359 19.17 35.46 0.37
CA ARG A 359 20.50 35.59 0.98
C ARG A 359 20.41 35.47 2.50
N GLY A 360 21.41 34.82 3.08
CA GLY A 360 21.55 34.68 4.52
C GLY A 360 22.15 35.91 5.19
N PRO A 361 22.17 35.96 6.52
CA PRO A 361 22.72 37.08 7.28
C PRO A 361 24.19 37.39 6.99
N GLY A 362 25.01 36.39 6.63
CA GLY A 362 26.40 36.54 6.19
C GLY A 362 26.56 36.89 4.70
N GLY A 363 25.45 37.08 3.98
CA GLY A 363 25.43 37.51 2.58
C GLY A 363 25.52 36.39 1.54
N SER A 364 25.67 35.14 1.97
CA SER A 364 25.72 33.99 1.07
C SER A 364 24.36 33.78 0.41
N ARG A 365 24.36 33.28 -0.83
CA ARG A 365 23.12 32.95 -1.54
C ARG A 365 22.53 31.67 -0.94
N LEU A 366 21.26 31.71 -0.53
CA LEU A 366 20.54 30.56 0.01
C LEU A 366 20.03 29.67 -1.12
N LEU A 367 20.97 28.98 -1.79
CA LEU A 367 20.68 28.05 -2.87
C LEU A 367 21.06 26.64 -2.44
N ALA A 368 20.06 25.85 -2.02
CA ALA A 368 20.24 24.51 -1.48
C ALA A 368 20.43 23.43 -2.58
N ASN A 369 21.46 23.57 -3.43
CA ASN A 369 21.86 22.50 -4.37
C ASN A 369 22.96 21.62 -3.75
N TYR A 370 23.25 20.46 -4.37
CA TYR A 370 24.23 19.50 -3.83
C TYR A 370 25.60 20.12 -3.53
N THR A 371 26.09 21.01 -4.39
CA THR A 371 27.37 21.69 -4.22
C THR A 371 27.36 22.64 -3.02
N ASN A 372 26.35 23.50 -2.93
CA ASN A 372 26.30 24.57 -1.93
C ASN A 372 25.95 24.06 -0.54
N GLN A 373 25.12 23.02 -0.43
CA GLN A 373 24.75 22.39 0.84
C GLN A 373 25.98 21.89 1.62
N ASN A 374 27.10 21.61 0.93
CA ASN A 374 28.35 21.19 1.55
C ASN A 374 29.25 22.36 1.97
N SER A 375 28.90 23.60 1.64
CA SER A 375 29.68 24.78 2.02
C SER A 375 29.32 25.27 3.41
N PHE A 376 30.31 25.51 4.28
CA PHE A 376 30.06 26.01 5.64
C PHE A 376 29.36 27.37 5.64
N ALA A 377 29.67 28.24 4.68
CA ALA A 377 29.00 29.54 4.56
C ALA A 377 27.47 29.40 4.39
N PHE A 378 27.02 28.46 3.56
CA PHE A 378 25.59 28.16 3.40
C PHE A 378 24.99 27.60 4.70
N GLN A 379 25.67 26.63 5.32
CA GLN A 379 25.17 25.97 6.54
C GLN A 379 25.04 26.97 7.70
N ASP A 380 26.04 27.82 7.89
CA ASP A 380 26.09 28.83 8.95
C ASP A 380 25.05 29.94 8.72
N ASP A 381 24.82 30.33 7.46
CA ASP A 381 23.80 31.32 7.09
C ASP A 381 22.38 30.82 7.32
N ILE A 382 22.09 29.54 7.02
CA ILE A 382 20.79 28.93 7.33
C ILE A 382 20.58 28.89 8.84
N GLY A 383 21.58 28.46 9.62
CA GLY A 383 21.49 28.43 11.08
C GLY A 383 21.23 29.83 11.67
N SER A 384 21.98 30.82 11.20
CA SER A 384 21.82 32.22 11.62
C SER A 384 20.43 32.78 11.27
N LEU A 385 19.90 32.43 10.09
CA LEU A 385 18.56 32.82 9.67
C LEU A 385 17.48 32.22 10.57
N ILE A 386 17.57 30.92 10.87
CA ILE A 386 16.62 30.21 11.75
C ILE A 386 16.66 30.80 13.16
N VAL A 387 17.86 31.04 13.72
CA VAL A 387 18.01 31.70 15.02
C VAL A 387 17.36 33.09 15.02
N GLY A 388 17.55 33.85 13.94
CA GLY A 388 16.89 35.14 13.76
C GLY A 388 15.36 35.03 13.76
N ALA A 389 14.81 34.08 13.01
CA ALA A 389 13.37 33.81 12.96
C ALA A 389 12.81 33.40 14.33
N CYS A 390 13.45 32.47 15.03
CA CYS A 390 13.03 32.00 16.35
C CYS A 390 13.05 33.10 17.42
N ARG A 391 13.92 34.11 17.29
CA ARG A 391 13.94 35.27 18.20
C ARG A 391 12.81 36.27 17.92
N LEU A 392 12.33 36.33 16.68
CA LEU A 392 11.33 37.30 16.24
C LEU A 392 9.90 36.75 16.33
N VAL A 393 9.70 35.44 16.13
CA VAL A 393 8.38 34.81 16.04
C VAL A 393 7.95 34.25 17.40
N PRO A 394 6.94 34.84 18.06
CA PRO A 394 6.36 34.27 19.27
C PRO A 394 5.48 33.05 18.94
N GLY A 395 5.39 32.08 19.86
CA GLY A 395 4.46 30.94 19.74
C GLY A 395 5.01 29.71 19.00
N GLY A 396 6.23 29.78 18.47
CA GLY A 396 6.94 28.64 17.88
C GLY A 396 7.20 28.81 16.38
N VAL A 397 8.20 28.08 15.88
CA VAL A 397 8.60 28.07 14.47
C VAL A 397 8.56 26.63 13.96
N LEU A 398 7.92 26.42 12.82
CA LEU A 398 7.95 25.16 12.09
C LEU A 398 8.90 25.30 10.89
N CYS A 399 9.95 24.49 10.85
CA CYS A 399 10.98 24.53 9.82
C CYS A 399 11.03 23.19 9.08
N PHE A 400 10.82 23.23 7.76
CA PHE A 400 10.87 22.05 6.90
C PHE A 400 12.17 22.02 6.11
N PHE A 401 12.79 20.84 6.04
CA PHE A 401 13.97 20.59 5.21
C PHE A 401 13.63 19.63 4.07
N PRO A 402 14.30 19.74 2.91
CA PRO A 402 14.09 18.83 1.77
C PRO A 402 14.36 17.35 2.05
N SER A 403 15.19 17.03 3.04
CA SER A 403 15.46 15.64 3.45
C SER A 403 16.01 15.57 4.87
N TYR A 404 15.82 14.42 5.53
CA TYR A 404 16.44 14.13 6.82
C TYR A 404 17.98 14.15 6.75
N GLY A 405 18.57 13.64 5.66
CA GLY A 405 20.03 13.67 5.48
C GLY A 405 20.61 15.10 5.42
N LEU A 406 19.88 16.06 4.88
CA LEU A 406 20.29 17.47 4.93
C LEU A 406 20.06 18.06 6.32
N LEU A 407 18.92 17.78 6.96
CA LEU A 407 18.62 18.21 8.32
C LEU A 407 19.74 17.77 9.28
N ASP A 408 20.07 16.48 9.30
CA ASP A 408 21.07 15.91 10.20
C ASP A 408 22.45 16.53 9.97
N LYS A 409 22.84 16.71 8.70
CA LYS A 409 24.09 17.40 8.33
C LYS A 409 24.15 18.82 8.89
N LEU A 410 23.05 19.57 8.79
CA LEU A 410 22.98 20.95 9.25
C LEU A 410 22.96 21.04 10.77
N VAL A 411 22.18 20.19 11.44
CA VAL A 411 22.14 20.09 12.90
C VAL A 411 23.53 19.76 13.44
N GLN A 412 24.23 18.78 12.85
CA GLN A 412 25.59 18.41 13.24
C GLN A 412 26.60 19.57 13.08
N ARG A 413 26.36 20.52 12.17
CA ARG A 413 27.20 21.71 12.00
C ARG A 413 26.93 22.77 13.08
N TRP A 414 25.71 22.84 13.59
CA TRP A 414 25.26 23.87 14.53
C TRP A 414 25.43 23.47 16.00
N GLU A 415 25.46 22.17 16.29
CA GLU A 415 25.93 21.59 17.56
C GLU A 415 27.45 21.77 17.71
#